data_AF-A0AAW2Q132-F1
#
_entry.id   AF-A0AAW2Q132-F1
#
_cell.length_a   1.000
_cell.length_b   1.000
_cell.length_c   1.000
_cell.angle_alpha   90.00
_cell.angle_beta   90.00
_cell.angle_gamma   90.00
#
_symmetry.space_group_name_H-M   'P 1'
#
loop_
_entity.id
_entity.type
_entity.pdbx_description
1 polymer ?
#
loop_
_entity_poly.entity_id
_entity_poly.type
_entity_poly.pdbx_seq_one_letter_code
_entity_poly.pdbx_strand_id
1 'polypeptide(L)'
;MEHLIVHLPYEARVGGPVQYRWMYPFERFLRDLKKKVKNKAHVEASICEAYIVQEIGWFTSHYFESHVTCKRHRPSRNDELTQNNDRVARDIFNHPGRTSGVSTKRYALVQERHVMETYVLCNSEVVAPYYRSFLNELYETYSPDDPIIDQIVATDFKAWFKRRVEPELQNIEDDLLKSLYWGPNQLVTTWSFTLSMGIIFTRRNTTLASQL
;
A
#
# COMPACT_ATOMS: atom_id res chain seq x y z
N MET A 1 -16.76 -13.62 -10.44
CA MET A 1 -16.88 -15.04 -10.07
C MET A 1 -16.63 -15.14 -8.59
N GLU A 2 -17.69 -15.11 -7.80
CA GLU A 2 -17.63 -15.26 -6.34
C GLU A 2 -17.80 -16.74 -6.04
N HIS A 3 -16.68 -17.48 -5.91
CA HIS A 3 -16.74 -18.86 -5.44
C HIS A 3 -16.76 -18.84 -3.90
N LEU A 4 -17.89 -19.26 -3.33
CA LEU A 4 -18.01 -19.56 -1.91
C LEU A 4 -16.95 -20.62 -1.56
N ILE A 5 -16.11 -20.36 -0.56
CA ILE A 5 -14.92 -21.15 -0.17
C ILE A 5 -15.21 -22.66 -0.02
N VAL A 6 -16.47 -23.03 0.23
CA VAL A 6 -16.94 -24.41 0.43
C VAL A 6 -16.88 -25.28 -0.84
N HIS A 7 -16.93 -24.70 -2.05
CA HIS A 7 -16.98 -25.49 -3.30
C HIS A 7 -15.61 -25.81 -3.92
N LEU A 8 -14.56 -25.10 -3.52
CA LEU A 8 -13.19 -25.32 -4.04
C LEU A 8 -12.68 -26.76 -3.87
N PRO A 9 -12.89 -27.46 -2.74
CA PRO A 9 -12.41 -28.83 -2.57
C PRO A 9 -13.10 -29.83 -3.51
N TYR A 10 -14.41 -29.66 -3.74
CA TYR A 10 -15.16 -30.53 -4.64
C TYR A 10 -14.79 -30.26 -6.11
N GLU A 11 -14.70 -28.98 -6.49
CA GLU A 11 -14.25 -28.58 -7.84
C GLU A 11 -12.82 -29.05 -8.12
N ALA A 12 -11.91 -28.97 -7.16
CA ALA A 12 -10.54 -29.47 -7.31
C ALA A 12 -10.49 -31.01 -7.40
N ARG A 13 -11.35 -31.72 -6.67
CA ARG A 13 -11.46 -33.19 -6.74
C ARG A 13 -11.98 -33.67 -8.09
N VAL A 14 -12.99 -32.98 -8.65
CA VAL A 14 -13.61 -33.35 -9.94
C VAL A 14 -12.80 -32.83 -11.12
N GLY A 15 -12.22 -31.63 -10.99
CA GLY A 15 -11.59 -30.89 -12.08
C GLY A 15 -10.06 -30.91 -12.08
N GLY A 16 -9.42 -31.47 -11.06
CA GLY A 16 -7.98 -31.37 -10.86
C GLY A 16 -7.55 -29.95 -10.41
N PRO A 17 -6.23 -29.67 -10.43
CA PRO A 17 -5.70 -28.38 -9.99
C PRO A 17 -6.34 -27.20 -10.74
N VAL A 18 -6.89 -26.26 -9.98
CA VAL A 18 -7.62 -25.07 -10.46
C VAL A 18 -6.84 -24.28 -11.52
N GLN A 19 -5.50 -24.29 -11.42
CA GLN A 19 -4.57 -23.58 -12.31
C GLN A 19 -4.74 -23.88 -13.81
N TYR A 20 -5.16 -25.10 -14.19
CA TYR A 20 -5.33 -25.48 -15.60
C TYR A 20 -6.74 -25.22 -16.14
N ARG A 21 -7.70 -24.90 -15.27
CA ARG A 21 -9.10 -24.61 -15.63
C ARG A 21 -9.40 -23.12 -15.68
N TRP A 22 -8.52 -22.29 -15.15
CA TRP A 22 -8.64 -20.84 -15.26
C TRP A 22 -8.23 -20.40 -16.65
N MET A 23 -9.09 -19.63 -17.32
CA MET A 23 -8.74 -18.98 -18.59
C MET A 23 -7.68 -17.89 -18.43
N TYR A 24 -7.55 -17.34 -17.20
CA TYR A 24 -6.70 -16.19 -16.92
C TYR A 24 -5.23 -16.34 -17.37
N PRO A 25 -4.51 -17.46 -17.13
CA PRO A 25 -3.14 -17.63 -17.62
C PRO A 25 -3.06 -17.65 -19.15
N PHE A 26 -4.01 -18.31 -19.82
CA PHE A 26 -4.07 -18.38 -21.29
C PHE A 26 -4.38 -17.02 -21.90
N GLU A 27 -5.33 -16.28 -21.35
CA GLU A 27 -5.67 -14.92 -21.78
C GLU A 27 -4.49 -13.95 -21.60
N ARG A 28 -3.77 -14.04 -20.48
CA ARG A 28 -2.58 -13.23 -20.24
C ARG A 28 -1.47 -13.55 -21.24
N PHE A 29 -1.23 -14.84 -21.50
CA PHE A 29 -0.27 -15.28 -22.51
C PHE A 29 -0.63 -14.77 -23.91
N LEU A 30 -1.89 -14.94 -24.32
CA LEU A 30 -2.38 -14.44 -25.61
C LEU A 30 -2.29 -12.91 -25.70
N ARG A 31 -2.54 -12.19 -24.61
CA ARG A 31 -2.35 -10.73 -24.57
C ARG A 31 -0.89 -10.35 -24.82
N ASP A 32 0.06 -11.10 -24.28
CA ASP A 32 1.49 -10.82 -24.49
C ASP A 32 1.95 -11.17 -25.91
N LEU A 33 1.44 -12.27 -26.49
CA LEU A 33 1.64 -12.57 -27.92
C LEU A 33 1.06 -11.48 -28.81
N LYS A 34 -0.16 -10.99 -28.52
CA LYS A 34 -0.78 -9.88 -29.29
C LYS A 34 0.07 -8.61 -29.28
N LYS A 35 0.77 -8.30 -28.19
CA LYS A 35 1.69 -7.14 -28.14
C LYS A 35 2.94 -7.31 -29.02
N LYS A 36 3.35 -8.56 -29.29
CA LYS A 36 4.49 -8.90 -30.14
C LYS A 36 4.18 -8.79 -31.63
N VAL A 37 2.91 -8.85 -32.03
CA VAL A 37 2.48 -8.70 -33.42
C VAL A 37 2.58 -7.23 -33.85
N LYS A 38 3.66 -6.88 -34.53
CA LYS A 38 3.87 -5.57 -35.16
C LYS A 38 3.41 -5.55 -36.61
N ASN A 39 3.54 -6.66 -37.32
CA ASN A 39 3.02 -6.85 -38.68
C ASN A 39 1.86 -7.87 -38.68
N LYS A 40 0.64 -7.40 -38.95
CA LYS A 40 -0.55 -8.27 -38.99
C LYS A 40 -0.64 -9.13 -40.25
N ALA A 41 0.07 -8.80 -41.33
CA ALA A 41 0.12 -9.62 -42.54
C ALA A 41 0.99 -10.88 -42.33
N HIS A 42 1.96 -10.82 -41.41
CA HIS A 42 2.86 -11.94 -41.09
C HIS A 42 2.97 -12.09 -39.57
N VAL A 43 1.89 -12.58 -38.96
CA VAL A 43 1.75 -12.67 -37.49
C VAL A 43 2.84 -13.55 -36.88
N GLU A 44 3.08 -14.73 -37.44
CA GLU A 44 4.07 -15.68 -36.93
C GLU A 44 5.49 -15.12 -36.99
N ALA A 45 5.91 -14.62 -38.16
CA ALA A 45 7.22 -14.00 -38.34
C ALA A 45 7.43 -12.82 -37.39
N SER A 46 6.41 -11.97 -37.21
CA SER A 46 6.48 -10.83 -36.29
C SER A 46 6.63 -11.27 -34.82
N ILE A 47 6.00 -12.36 -34.42
CA ILE A 47 6.17 -12.93 -33.08
C ILE A 47 7.58 -13.48 -32.91
N CYS A 48 8.09 -14.27 -33.88
CA CYS A 48 9.44 -14.82 -33.86
C CYS A 48 10.50 -13.72 -33.74
N GLU A 49 10.41 -12.67 -34.55
CA GLU A 49 11.30 -11.50 -34.49
C GLU A 49 11.27 -10.86 -33.09
N ALA A 50 10.08 -10.63 -32.53
CA ALA A 50 9.93 -10.05 -31.20
C ALA A 50 10.43 -10.96 -30.07
N TYR A 51 10.55 -12.28 -30.29
CA TYR A 51 11.22 -13.19 -29.37
C TYR A 51 12.73 -13.08 -29.48
N ILE A 52 13.29 -13.06 -30.69
CA ILE A 52 14.73 -12.88 -30.92
C ILE A 52 15.23 -11.59 -30.25
N VAL A 53 14.54 -10.46 -30.47
CA VAL A 53 14.88 -9.18 -29.84
C VAL A 53 14.78 -9.26 -28.31
N GLN A 54 13.79 -9.97 -27.78
CA GLN A 54 13.64 -10.16 -26.35
C GLN A 54 14.78 -10.99 -25.75
N GLU A 55 15.19 -12.08 -26.41
CA GLU A 55 16.28 -12.94 -25.97
C GLU A 55 17.62 -12.22 -26.03
N ILE A 56 17.90 -11.47 -27.10
CA ILE A 56 19.07 -10.60 -27.19
C ILE A 56 19.07 -9.58 -26.04
N GLY A 57 17.94 -8.92 -25.78
CA GLY A 57 17.83 -7.96 -24.68
C GLY A 57 17.98 -8.58 -23.28
N TRP A 58 17.64 -9.86 -23.12
CA TRP A 58 17.91 -10.61 -21.91
C TRP A 58 19.39 -10.96 -21.78
N PHE A 59 20.00 -11.48 -22.86
CA PHE A 59 21.40 -11.84 -22.88
C PHE A 59 22.32 -10.63 -22.66
N THR A 60 22.09 -9.52 -23.35
CA THR A 60 22.87 -8.29 -23.19
C THR A 60 22.73 -7.69 -21.79
N SER A 61 21.61 -7.93 -21.10
CA SER A 61 21.41 -7.45 -19.73
C SER A 61 22.42 -7.99 -18.71
N HIS A 62 23.10 -9.10 -19.00
CA HIS A 62 24.16 -9.64 -18.16
C HIS A 62 25.46 -8.81 -18.19
N TYR A 63 25.65 -8.00 -19.22
CA TYR A 63 26.86 -7.18 -19.40
C TYR A 63 26.68 -5.75 -18.87
N PHE A 64 25.47 -5.35 -18.52
CA PHE A 64 25.20 -4.03 -17.96
C PHE A 64 25.30 -4.04 -16.44
N GLU A 65 25.77 -2.92 -15.88
CA GLU A 65 25.80 -2.71 -14.44
C GLU A 65 24.38 -2.71 -13.84
N SER A 66 24.28 -3.00 -12.54
CA SER A 66 23.01 -3.17 -11.83
C SER A 66 22.11 -1.93 -11.85
N HIS A 67 22.70 -0.73 -11.96
CA HIS A 67 21.98 0.53 -12.01
C HIS A 67 21.36 0.82 -13.40
N VAL A 68 21.78 0.10 -14.44
CA VAL A 68 21.28 0.28 -15.80
C VAL A 68 19.93 -0.44 -15.94
N THR A 69 18.91 0.34 -16.30
CA THR A 69 17.56 -0.20 -16.48
C THR A 69 17.48 -1.09 -17.72
N CYS A 70 17.27 -2.38 -17.51
CA CYS A 70 17.14 -3.40 -18.57
C CYS A 70 15.95 -4.31 -18.28
N LYS A 71 15.53 -5.16 -19.23
CA LYS A 71 14.36 -6.02 -19.02
C LYS A 71 14.48 -6.95 -17.80
N ARG A 72 15.71 -7.32 -17.42
CA ARG A 72 16.03 -8.10 -16.22
C ARG A 72 16.00 -7.28 -14.92
N HIS A 73 16.56 -6.06 -14.95
CA HIS A 73 16.65 -5.17 -13.77
C HIS A 73 15.44 -4.24 -13.62
N ARG A 74 14.52 -4.25 -14.60
CA ARG A 74 13.33 -3.40 -14.56
C ARG A 74 12.40 -3.97 -13.49
N PRO A 75 12.05 -3.17 -12.47
CA PRO A 75 11.11 -3.58 -11.44
C PRO A 75 9.76 -3.95 -12.07
N SER A 76 9.01 -4.81 -11.39
CA SER A 76 7.62 -5.07 -11.74
C SER A 76 6.83 -3.75 -11.83
N ARG A 77 5.72 -3.74 -12.59
CA ARG A 77 4.90 -2.53 -12.74
C ARG A 77 4.36 -2.02 -11.39
N ASN A 78 4.16 -2.94 -10.46
CA ASN A 78 3.70 -2.67 -9.10
C ASN A 78 4.80 -2.89 -8.07
N ASP A 79 6.07 -2.95 -8.48
CA ASP A 79 7.17 -2.92 -7.52
C ASP A 79 7.36 -1.50 -7.02
N GLU A 80 7.44 -1.39 -5.70
CA GLU A 80 7.74 -0.16 -5.02
C GLU A 80 9.25 -0.05 -5.04
N LEU A 81 9.75 0.66 -6.05
CA LEU A 81 11.15 1.04 -6.07
C LEU A 81 11.44 1.88 -4.82
N THR A 82 11.89 1.21 -3.77
CA THR A 82 12.45 1.86 -2.60
C THR A 82 13.85 2.28 -3.04
N GLN A 83 13.99 3.50 -3.56
CA GLN A 83 15.30 4.02 -3.99
C GLN A 83 16.29 4.18 -2.82
N ASN A 84 15.82 4.06 -1.58
CA ASN A 84 16.64 4.21 -0.38
C ASN A 84 16.57 2.95 0.48
N ASN A 85 17.55 2.06 0.33
CA ASN A 85 17.77 0.93 1.24
C ASN A 85 18.10 1.38 2.68
N ASP A 86 18.37 2.67 2.90
CA ASP A 86 18.68 3.26 4.21
C ASP A 86 17.44 3.58 5.05
N ARG A 87 16.23 3.49 4.47
CA ARG A 87 15.00 3.67 5.23
C ARG A 87 14.67 2.35 5.92
N VAL A 88 14.79 2.33 7.24
CA VAL A 88 14.31 1.23 8.09
C VAL A 88 12.85 0.97 7.71
N ALA A 89 12.62 -0.12 6.98
CA ALA A 89 11.34 -0.47 6.35
C ALA A 89 10.23 -0.83 7.35
N ARG A 90 10.39 -0.48 8.63
CA ARG A 90 9.52 -0.88 9.74
C ARG A 90 8.88 0.29 10.48
N ASP A 91 9.30 1.52 10.23
CA ASP A 91 8.66 2.69 10.81
C ASP A 91 7.47 3.13 9.95
N ILE A 92 6.33 3.45 10.59
CA ILE A 92 5.10 3.91 9.95
C ILE A 92 5.30 5.19 9.12
N PHE A 93 6.34 5.96 9.42
CA PHE A 93 6.70 7.17 8.68
C PHE A 93 7.54 6.90 7.42
N ASN A 94 8.11 5.70 7.30
CA ASN A 94 9.04 5.33 6.23
C ASN A 94 8.47 4.31 5.24
N HIS A 95 7.14 4.20 5.15
CA HIS A 95 6.52 3.27 4.21
C HIS A 95 6.88 3.62 2.75
N PRO A 96 7.43 2.65 1.99
CA PRO A 96 7.65 2.85 0.57
C PRO A 96 6.29 3.01 -0.11
N GLY A 97 6.18 4.03 -0.95
CA GLY A 97 4.98 4.29 -1.71
C GLY A 97 5.34 5.09 -2.95
N ARG A 98 4.74 4.72 -4.09
CA ARG A 98 4.92 5.45 -5.34
C ARG A 98 3.63 6.12 -5.72
N THR A 99 3.71 7.40 -6.05
CA THR A 99 2.52 8.18 -6.33
C THR A 99 2.58 8.75 -7.73
N SER A 100 1.40 8.93 -8.32
CA SER A 100 1.26 9.18 -9.74
C SER A 100 -0.04 9.93 -10.03
N GLY A 101 -0.03 10.69 -11.13
CA GLY A 101 -1.15 11.53 -11.55
C GLY A 101 -1.07 12.95 -11.00
N VAL A 102 -2.20 13.64 -11.03
CA VAL A 102 -2.27 15.07 -10.64
C VAL A 102 -2.22 15.18 -9.12
N SER A 103 -1.35 16.07 -8.63
CA SER A 103 -1.29 16.45 -7.23
C SER A 103 -2.13 17.68 -6.94
N THR A 104 -2.95 17.62 -5.89
CA THR A 104 -3.74 18.76 -5.43
C THR A 104 -3.54 18.96 -3.94
N LYS A 105 -3.24 20.19 -3.54
CA LYS A 105 -3.20 20.58 -2.13
C LYS A 105 -4.60 20.96 -1.67
N ARG A 106 -5.02 20.47 -0.51
CA ARG A 106 -6.29 20.83 0.12
C ARG A 106 -6.15 20.80 1.63
N TYR A 107 -7.03 21.48 2.33
CA TYR A 107 -7.16 21.28 3.77
C TYR A 107 -7.83 19.93 4.04
N ALA A 108 -7.28 19.17 4.99
CA ALA A 108 -7.87 17.92 5.45
C ALA A 108 -9.18 18.19 6.20
N LEU A 109 -10.18 17.33 6.01
CA LEU A 109 -11.40 17.40 6.80
C LEU A 109 -11.08 17.06 8.26
N VAL A 110 -11.86 17.59 9.20
CA VAL A 110 -11.66 17.35 10.64
C VAL A 110 -11.70 15.84 10.97
N GLN A 111 -12.60 15.10 10.34
CA GLN A 111 -12.72 13.65 10.50
C GLN A 111 -11.51 12.90 9.92
N GLU A 112 -11.07 13.25 8.71
CA GLU A 112 -9.87 12.66 8.10
C GLU A 112 -8.64 12.89 8.99
N ARG A 113 -8.50 14.12 9.49
CA ARG A 113 -7.41 14.50 10.39
C ARG A 113 -7.44 13.70 11.69
N HIS A 114 -8.61 13.53 12.30
CA HIS A 114 -8.76 12.73 13.51
C HIS A 114 -8.34 11.29 13.28
N VAL A 115 -8.82 10.65 12.20
CA VAL A 115 -8.45 9.27 11.86
C VAL A 115 -6.95 9.13 11.59
N MET A 116 -6.36 10.05 10.82
CA MET A 116 -4.92 10.04 10.54
C MET A 116 -4.09 10.19 11.82
N GLU A 117 -4.45 11.14 12.69
CA GLU A 117 -3.76 11.38 13.95
C GLU A 117 -3.84 10.17 14.88
N THR A 118 -5.03 9.62 15.09
CA THR A 118 -5.22 8.44 15.93
C THR A 118 -4.45 7.25 15.38
N TYR A 119 -4.49 7.02 14.06
CA TYR A 119 -3.74 5.92 13.43
C TYR A 119 -2.23 6.07 13.67
N VAL A 120 -1.68 7.26 13.46
CA VAL A 120 -0.25 7.52 13.66
C VAL A 120 0.15 7.32 15.12
N LEU A 121 -0.64 7.82 16.07
CA LEU A 121 -0.34 7.68 17.49
C LEU A 121 -0.42 6.22 17.96
N CYS A 122 -1.41 5.44 17.50
CA CYS A 122 -1.56 4.04 17.90
C CYS A 122 -0.49 3.11 17.32
N ASN A 123 0.11 3.46 16.17
CA ASN A 123 1.09 2.61 15.49
C ASN A 123 2.54 3.12 15.59
N SER A 124 2.78 4.23 16.30
CA SER A 124 4.13 4.78 16.50
C SER A 124 4.86 4.07 17.64
N GLU A 125 6.10 3.62 17.39
CA GLU A 125 6.94 2.99 18.42
C GLU A 125 7.25 3.93 19.59
N VAL A 126 7.40 5.24 19.30
CA VAL A 126 7.68 6.26 20.33
C VAL A 126 6.46 6.48 21.25
N VAL A 127 5.24 6.30 20.73
CA VAL A 127 3.99 6.48 21.48
C VAL A 127 3.52 5.18 22.15
N ALA A 128 4.03 4.02 21.73
CA ALA A 128 3.71 2.72 22.28
C ALA A 128 3.67 2.62 23.82
N PRO A 129 4.62 3.20 24.61
CA PRO A 129 4.52 3.16 26.07
C PRO A 129 3.30 3.89 26.61
N TYR A 130 2.96 5.06 26.05
CA TYR A 130 1.76 5.81 26.41
C TYR A 130 0.48 5.06 26.03
N TYR A 131 0.47 4.42 24.85
CA TYR A 131 -0.64 3.59 24.42
C TYR A 131 -0.90 2.40 25.37
N ARG A 132 0.16 1.73 25.82
CA ARG A 132 0.05 0.64 26.82
C ARG A 132 -0.47 1.14 28.17
N SER A 133 0.00 2.29 28.64
CA SER A 133 -0.52 2.89 29.88
C SER A 133 -2.01 3.22 29.78
N PHE A 134 -2.44 3.77 28.65
CA PHE A 134 -3.86 4.03 28.40
C PHE A 134 -4.70 2.75 28.41
N LEU A 135 -4.23 1.69 27.74
CA LEU A 135 -4.93 0.41 27.76
C LEU A 135 -5.01 -0.20 29.17
N ASN A 136 -3.94 -0.09 29.97
CA ASN A 136 -3.97 -0.55 31.36
C ASN A 136 -5.03 0.19 32.19
N GLU A 137 -5.19 1.51 32.03
CA GLU A 137 -6.27 2.27 32.69
C GLU A 137 -7.66 1.80 32.24
N LEU A 138 -7.82 1.42 30.97
CA LEU A 138 -9.08 0.88 30.47
C LEU A 138 -9.35 -0.53 31.01
N TYR A 139 -8.32 -1.37 31.13
CA TYR A 139 -8.44 -2.74 31.62
C TYR A 139 -8.77 -2.84 33.12
N GLU A 140 -8.61 -1.75 33.88
CA GLU A 140 -9.15 -1.67 35.25
C GLU A 140 -10.68 -1.62 35.26
N THR A 141 -11.29 -1.08 34.21
CA THR A 141 -12.75 -0.91 34.09
C THR A 141 -13.41 -1.96 33.20
N TYR A 142 -12.75 -2.34 32.11
CA TYR A 142 -13.30 -3.19 31.04
C TYR A 142 -12.47 -4.46 30.87
N SER A 143 -13.11 -5.53 30.39
CA SER A 143 -12.39 -6.76 30.01
C SER A 143 -11.55 -6.51 28.74
N PRO A 144 -10.33 -7.07 28.60
CA PRO A 144 -9.50 -6.87 27.41
C PRO A 144 -10.13 -7.27 26.07
N ASP A 145 -11.08 -8.20 26.09
CA ASP A 145 -11.78 -8.70 24.91
C ASP A 145 -13.04 -7.88 24.55
N ASP A 146 -13.31 -6.79 25.28
CA ASP A 146 -14.50 -5.98 25.06
C ASP A 146 -14.36 -5.10 23.80
N PRO A 147 -15.24 -5.22 22.80
CA PRO A 147 -15.19 -4.40 21.59
C PRO A 147 -15.31 -2.90 21.85
N ILE A 148 -15.79 -2.48 23.04
CA ILE A 148 -15.86 -1.07 23.41
C ILE A 148 -14.48 -0.42 23.51
N ILE A 149 -13.42 -1.20 23.79
CA ILE A 149 -12.05 -0.68 23.93
C ILE A 149 -11.59 -0.02 22.64
N ASP A 150 -11.81 -0.66 21.49
CA ASP A 150 -11.43 -0.10 20.19
C ASP A 150 -12.16 1.20 19.90
N GLN A 151 -13.43 1.31 20.32
CA GLN A 151 -14.21 2.53 20.19
C GLN A 151 -13.66 3.66 21.06
N ILE A 152 -13.32 3.36 22.32
CA ILE A 152 -12.75 4.33 23.26
C ILE A 152 -11.35 4.77 22.81
N VAL A 153 -10.53 3.84 22.31
CA VAL A 153 -9.22 4.15 21.71
C VAL A 153 -9.39 5.10 20.53
N ALA A 154 -10.36 4.85 19.65
CA ALA A 154 -10.59 5.67 18.47
C ALA A 154 -11.03 7.10 18.82
N THR A 155 -11.76 7.31 19.92
CA THR A 155 -12.28 8.63 20.31
C THR A 155 -11.37 9.38 21.27
N ASP A 156 -10.88 8.71 22.32
CA ASP A 156 -10.40 9.37 23.54
C ASP A 156 -8.87 9.33 23.67
N PHE A 157 -8.21 8.34 23.06
CA PHE A 157 -6.77 8.12 23.23
C PHE A 157 -5.95 9.38 22.91
N LYS A 158 -6.28 10.09 21.83
CA LYS A 158 -5.61 11.34 21.45
C LYS A 158 -5.68 12.41 22.54
N ALA A 159 -6.87 12.63 23.10
CA ALA A 159 -7.08 13.65 24.12
C ALA A 159 -6.38 13.26 25.43
N TRP A 160 -6.40 11.97 25.78
CA TRP A 160 -5.64 11.42 26.90
C TRP A 160 -4.13 11.60 26.71
N PHE A 161 -3.60 11.24 25.54
CA PHE A 161 -2.17 11.35 25.22
C PHE A 161 -1.67 12.79 25.35
N LYS A 162 -2.41 13.76 24.80
CA LYS A 162 -2.04 15.18 24.91
C LYS A 162 -1.95 15.63 26.37
N ARG A 163 -2.93 15.30 27.20
CA ARG A 163 -2.92 15.64 28.65
C ARG A 163 -1.74 15.01 29.38
N ARG A 164 -1.34 13.80 28.99
CA ARG A 164 -0.23 13.08 29.64
C ARG A 164 1.14 13.67 29.28
N VAL A 165 1.32 14.11 28.03
CA VAL A 165 2.59 14.63 27.49
C VAL A 165 2.78 16.13 27.75
N GLU A 166 1.69 16.89 27.86
CA GLU A 166 1.71 18.34 28.09
C GLU A 166 2.63 18.82 29.23
N PRO A 167 2.65 18.21 30.44
CA PRO A 167 3.55 18.66 31.51
C PRO A 167 5.03 18.36 31.22
N GLU A 168 5.32 17.36 30.40
CA GLU A 168 6.69 16.93 30.07
C GLU A 168 7.23 17.62 28.80
N LEU A 169 6.39 18.35 28.06
CA LEU A 169 6.68 18.86 26.71
C LEU A 169 7.97 19.69 26.61
N GLN A 170 8.30 20.46 27.65
CA GLN A 170 9.51 21.29 27.69
C GLN A 170 10.79 20.48 27.95
N ASN A 171 10.68 19.30 28.56
CA ASN A 171 11.79 18.46 29.00
C ASN A 171 12.02 17.24 28.09
N ILE A 172 11.18 17.02 27.09
CA ILE A 172 11.34 15.91 26.14
C ILE A 172 12.58 16.17 25.27
N GLU A 173 13.49 15.21 25.19
CA GLU A 173 14.63 15.26 24.27
C GLU A 173 14.24 14.76 22.85
N ASP A 174 13.24 13.88 22.75
CA ASP A 174 12.80 13.29 21.48
C ASP A 174 11.94 14.27 20.64
N ASP A 175 12.52 14.74 19.54
CA ASP A 175 11.87 15.65 18.60
C ASP A 175 10.67 15.01 17.88
N LEU A 176 10.68 13.69 17.66
CA LEU A 176 9.56 12.98 17.04
C LEU A 176 8.35 13.02 17.97
N LEU A 177 8.53 12.75 19.27
CA LEU A 177 7.45 12.82 20.26
C LEU A 177 6.83 14.23 20.34
N LYS A 178 7.66 15.27 20.31
CA LYS A 178 7.19 16.68 20.23
C LYS A 178 6.37 16.94 18.98
N SER A 179 6.82 16.45 17.83
CA SER A 179 6.09 16.62 16.57
C SER A 179 4.72 15.91 16.60
N LEU A 180 4.64 14.73 17.21
CA LEU A 180 3.43 13.95 17.34
C LEU A 180 2.40 14.60 18.27
N TYR A 181 2.85 15.32 19.29
CA TYR A 181 1.97 16.13 20.15
C TYR A 181 1.22 17.22 19.36
N TRP A 182 1.92 17.94 18.48
CA TRP A 182 1.30 18.98 17.65
C TRP A 182 0.42 18.40 16.54
N GLY A 183 0.80 17.23 16.03
CA GLY A 183 0.07 16.51 14.99
C GLY A 183 0.43 16.98 13.57
N PRO A 184 -0.16 16.34 12.54
CA PRO A 184 0.11 16.61 11.15
C PRO A 184 -0.39 17.98 10.70
N ASN A 185 0.22 18.48 9.63
CA ASN A 185 -0.20 19.71 8.98
C ASN A 185 -1.63 19.60 8.43
N GLN A 186 -2.41 20.67 8.54
CA GLN A 186 -3.77 20.74 8.00
C GLN A 186 -3.79 20.73 6.48
N LEU A 187 -2.75 21.28 5.84
CA LEU A 187 -2.62 21.30 4.40
C LEU A 187 -2.02 19.98 3.92
N VAL A 188 -2.84 19.14 3.30
CA VAL A 188 -2.43 17.83 2.79
C VAL A 188 -2.30 17.86 1.27
N THR A 189 -1.33 17.09 0.76
CA THR A 189 -1.20 16.83 -0.67
C THR A 189 -1.90 15.53 -0.99
N THR A 190 -2.81 15.57 -1.96
CA THR A 190 -3.54 14.40 -2.44
C THR A 190 -3.14 14.06 -3.86
N TRP A 191 -3.17 12.77 -4.19
CA TRP A 191 -2.77 12.24 -5.48
C TRP A 191 -3.89 11.39 -6.10
N SER A 192 -3.94 11.34 -7.43
CA SER A 192 -4.94 10.53 -8.14
C SER A 192 -4.70 9.03 -7.96
N PHE A 193 -3.43 8.61 -7.92
CA PHE A 193 -3.00 7.24 -7.75
C PHE A 193 -1.86 7.14 -6.74
N THR A 194 -1.97 6.16 -5.85
CA THR A 194 -0.91 5.78 -4.90
C THR A 194 -0.73 4.27 -4.98
N LEU A 195 0.51 3.82 -5.17
CA LEU A 195 0.93 2.42 -5.03
C LEU A 195 1.56 2.28 -3.64
N SER A 196 0.98 1.43 -2.80
CA SER A 196 1.53 1.06 -1.48
C SER A 196 1.36 -0.45 -1.26
N MET A 197 2.43 -1.13 -0.82
CA MET A 197 2.61 -2.59 -0.79
C MET A 197 2.12 -3.34 -2.03
N GLY A 198 2.39 -2.81 -3.23
CA GLY A 198 2.00 -3.43 -4.50
C GLY A 198 0.51 -3.31 -4.84
N ILE A 199 -0.27 -2.64 -3.98
CA ILE A 199 -1.69 -2.34 -4.16
C ILE A 199 -1.83 -0.92 -4.69
N ILE A 200 -2.66 -0.75 -5.74
CA ILE A 200 -2.95 0.57 -6.31
C ILE A 200 -4.23 1.11 -5.67
N PHE A 201 -4.09 2.20 -4.94
CA PHE A 201 -5.17 3.02 -4.43
C PHE A 201 -5.51 4.11 -5.45
N THR A 202 -6.79 4.20 -5.82
CA THR A 202 -7.29 5.22 -6.74
C THR A 202 -8.30 6.10 -6.02
N ARG A 203 -8.19 7.42 -6.22
CA ARG A 203 -9.22 8.33 -5.74
C ARG A 203 -10.46 8.16 -6.62
N ARG A 204 -11.57 7.66 -6.06
CA ARG A 204 -12.86 7.70 -6.76
C ARG A 204 -13.23 9.16 -6.96
N ASN A 205 -13.36 9.58 -8.22
CA ASN A 205 -14.00 10.84 -8.56
C ASN A 205 -15.49 10.71 -8.18
N THR A 206 -15.91 11.44 -7.16
CA THR A 206 -17.31 11.53 -6.73
C THR A 206 -18.21 12.31 -7.71
N THR A 207 -17.74 12.62 -8.91
CA THR A 207 -18.50 13.36 -9.92
C THR A 207 -19.41 12.50 -10.81
N LEU A 208 -19.54 11.18 -10.56
CA LEU A 208 -20.44 10.30 -11.31
C LEU A 208 -21.57 9.68 -10.47
N ALA A 209 -21.88 10.23 -9.29
CA ALA A 209 -22.99 9.78 -8.46
C ALA A 209 -24.30 10.57 -8.67
N SER A 210 -24.43 11.34 -9.76
CA SER A 210 -25.65 12.10 -10.10
C SER A 210 -26.32 11.63 -11.40
N GLN A 211 -25.99 10.44 -11.89
CA GLN A 211 -26.68 9.80 -13.02
C GLN A 211 -26.82 8.30 -12.80
N LEU A 212 -27.60 7.92 -11.79
CA LEU A 212 -28.42 6.71 -11.76
C LEU A 212 -29.67 7.00 -10.92
#